data_AF-A0AAV5BC32-F1
#
_entry.id   AF-A0AAV5BC32-F1
#
_cell.length_a   1.000
_cell.length_b   1.000
_cell.length_c   1.000
_cell.angle_alpha   90.00
_cell.angle_beta   90.00
_cell.angle_gamma   90.00
#
_symmetry.space_group_name_H-M   'P 1'
#
loop_
_entity.id
_entity.type
_entity.pdbx_description
1 polymer ?
#
loop_
_entity_poly.entity_id
_entity_poly.type
_entity_poly.pdbx_seq_one_letter_code
_entity_poly.pdbx_strand_id
1 'polypeptide(L)'
;MEADDASPPPPSWTQNKSAAAIDASSGPLAAAASRLAARSRALPSSRDFHFYNNFPAFKSPVGAAAARAEDSLSILGAAPLLPRQQPPFPGGGDLDDAHDWLVALNDDLLERFGASMDEFRAVREQEEKDGRKAVPQEAGAEDGFQVVHGKKKKKIGGGDEVVAKVEAFGGSSSVKMATKDNSATPGTKAKVPFHIPTIPRPQGVYHIVVDNSNKPFEHVLLERSEDGSRTIHPLEKLPMEQLIDRSIPNSEPVKPPALDDTPFTFVDDLKTLEVLAMKLKSATEFAVDLEHNHYRSFQGLTCLMQISTRTEDFIVDTLKLRKHLGDHLREIFRDATKRKV
;
A
#
# COMPACT_ATOMS: atom_id res chain seq x y z
N MET A 1 54.44 6.63 -21.57
CA MET A 1 53.30 5.81 -22.01
C MET A 1 52.35 5.76 -20.84
N GLU A 2 51.48 6.78 -20.75
CA GLU A 2 50.33 6.77 -19.85
C GLU A 2 49.29 5.85 -20.50
N ALA A 3 48.87 4.82 -19.77
CA ALA A 3 47.73 4.00 -20.15
C ALA A 3 46.53 4.51 -19.35
N ASP A 4 45.53 5.00 -20.08
CA ASP A 4 44.19 5.38 -19.62
C ASP A 4 43.59 4.27 -18.74
N ASP A 5 43.39 4.56 -17.46
CA ASP A 5 42.55 3.78 -16.56
C ASP A 5 41.10 4.25 -16.72
N ALA A 6 40.45 3.80 -17.80
CA ALA A 6 39.02 4.00 -17.98
C ALA A 6 38.28 3.14 -16.95
N SER A 7 37.64 3.80 -15.98
CA SER A 7 36.80 3.14 -14.98
C SER A 7 35.75 2.24 -15.67
N PRO A 8 35.54 1.00 -15.20
CA PRO A 8 34.60 0.08 -15.83
C PRO A 8 33.18 0.62 -15.77
N PRO A 9 32.35 0.40 -16.80
CA PRO A 9 30.96 0.82 -16.77
C PRO A 9 30.23 0.11 -15.61
N PRO A 10 29.32 0.80 -14.90
CA PRO A 10 28.63 0.22 -13.77
C PRO A 10 27.82 -1.01 -14.17
N PRO A 11 27.72 -2.03 -13.30
CA PRO A 11 27.08 -3.30 -13.62
C PRO A 11 25.56 -3.16 -13.82
N SER A 12 25.02 -3.93 -14.75
CA SER A 12 23.66 -3.83 -15.33
C SER A 12 22.46 -3.95 -14.37
N TRP A 13 22.69 -4.29 -13.11
CA TRP A 13 21.64 -4.44 -12.09
C TRP A 13 21.36 -3.15 -11.29
N THR A 14 22.13 -2.08 -11.53
CA THR A 14 21.91 -0.74 -10.93
C THR A 14 20.78 0.05 -11.58
N GLN A 15 20.23 -0.44 -12.69
CA GLN A 15 19.09 0.18 -13.34
C GLN A 15 17.80 -0.33 -12.70
N ASN A 16 17.25 0.47 -11.78
CA ASN A 16 15.87 0.35 -11.31
C ASN A 16 14.99 0.14 -12.55
N LYS A 17 14.44 -1.05 -12.82
CA LYS A 17 13.82 -1.37 -14.13
C LYS A 17 12.72 -0.37 -14.49
N SER A 18 12.01 0.16 -13.49
CA SER A 18 11.03 1.24 -13.65
C SER A 18 11.69 2.57 -13.97
N ALA A 19 12.75 2.98 -13.26
CA ALA A 19 13.48 4.21 -13.55
C ALA A 19 14.21 4.15 -14.90
N ALA A 20 14.79 3.00 -15.25
CA ALA A 20 15.42 2.76 -16.53
C ALA A 20 14.40 2.66 -17.67
N ALA A 21 13.20 2.12 -17.42
CA ALA A 21 12.10 2.18 -18.39
C ALA A 21 11.56 3.61 -18.55
N ILE A 22 11.47 4.38 -17.47
CA ILE A 22 11.11 5.81 -17.49
C ILE A 22 12.19 6.59 -18.25
N ASP A 23 13.48 6.40 -17.96
CA ASP A 23 14.59 7.05 -18.65
C ASP A 23 14.64 6.65 -20.13
N ALA A 24 14.45 5.36 -20.43
CA ALA A 24 14.45 4.86 -21.81
C ALA A 24 13.24 5.35 -22.62
N SER A 25 12.08 5.59 -21.99
CA SER A 25 10.86 6.05 -22.67
C SER A 25 10.69 7.57 -22.66
N SER A 26 11.25 8.28 -21.68
CA SER A 26 11.10 9.73 -21.49
C SER A 26 11.70 10.53 -22.64
N GLY A 27 12.89 10.16 -23.11
CA GLY A 27 13.54 10.82 -24.24
C GLY A 27 12.74 10.73 -25.55
N PRO A 28 12.38 9.52 -26.02
CA PRO A 28 11.54 9.34 -27.20
C PRO A 28 10.17 10.02 -27.09
N LEU A 29 9.52 9.93 -25.93
CA LEU A 29 8.20 10.53 -25.70
C LEU A 29 8.28 12.07 -25.71
N ALA A 30 9.24 12.66 -25.01
CA ALA A 30 9.44 14.12 -24.99
C ALA A 30 9.76 14.65 -26.40
N ALA A 31 10.60 13.94 -27.15
CA ALA A 31 10.91 14.30 -28.53
C ALA A 31 9.68 14.18 -29.44
N ALA A 32 8.85 13.15 -29.27
CA ALA A 32 7.60 12.99 -30.02
C ALA A 32 6.58 14.09 -29.69
N ALA A 33 6.39 14.40 -28.41
CA ALA A 33 5.52 15.47 -27.95
C ALA A 33 5.98 16.84 -28.47
N SER A 34 7.29 17.12 -28.43
CA SER A 34 7.84 18.36 -28.99
C SER A 34 7.65 18.47 -30.50
N ARG A 35 7.83 17.38 -31.26
CA ARG A 35 7.55 17.37 -32.70
C ARG A 35 6.07 17.57 -33.00
N LEU A 36 5.19 16.95 -32.23
CA LEU A 36 3.74 17.10 -32.37
C LEU A 36 3.31 18.54 -32.10
N ALA A 37 3.79 19.14 -31.00
CA ALA A 37 3.51 20.53 -30.65
C ALA A 37 4.07 21.53 -31.69
N ALA A 38 5.23 21.25 -32.27
CA ALA A 38 5.77 22.08 -33.35
C ALA A 38 4.92 21.99 -34.62
N ARG A 39 4.46 20.78 -34.98
CA ARG A 39 3.63 20.55 -36.17
C ARG A 39 2.19 21.04 -36.00
N SER A 40 1.63 20.99 -34.79
CA SER A 40 0.27 21.50 -34.54
C SER A 40 0.18 23.00 -34.74
N ARG A 41 1.25 23.76 -34.47
CA ARG A 41 1.34 25.19 -34.75
C ARG A 41 1.29 25.56 -36.24
N ALA A 42 1.53 24.58 -37.12
CA ALA A 42 1.42 24.78 -38.56
C ALA A 42 -0.04 24.64 -39.07
N LEU A 43 -0.98 24.20 -38.22
CA LEU A 43 -2.39 24.18 -38.58
C LEU A 43 -2.94 25.61 -38.56
N PRO A 44 -3.64 26.05 -39.62
CA PRO A 44 -4.27 27.36 -39.64
C PRO A 44 -5.34 27.41 -38.54
N SER A 45 -5.54 28.59 -37.95
CA SER A 45 -6.53 28.84 -36.90
C SER A 45 -7.63 29.76 -37.39
N SER A 46 -8.78 29.74 -36.70
CA SER A 46 -9.86 30.71 -36.87
C SER A 46 -10.31 30.85 -38.34
N ARG A 47 -10.25 32.05 -38.92
CA ARG A 47 -10.76 32.35 -40.27
C ARG A 47 -10.13 31.49 -41.35
N ASP A 48 -8.82 31.28 -41.28
CA ASP A 48 -8.09 30.53 -42.30
C ASP A 48 -8.41 29.04 -42.20
N PHE A 49 -8.59 28.52 -40.98
CA PHE A 49 -9.09 27.16 -40.78
C PHE A 49 -10.44 26.96 -41.45
N HIS A 50 -11.41 27.86 -41.20
CA HIS A 50 -12.75 27.76 -41.79
C HIS A 50 -12.71 27.82 -43.32
N PHE A 51 -11.82 28.65 -43.89
CA PHE A 51 -11.64 28.72 -45.34
C PHE A 51 -11.10 27.39 -45.90
N TYR A 52 -10.00 26.87 -45.36
CA TYR A 52 -9.37 25.64 -45.85
C TYR A 52 -10.23 24.39 -45.60
N ASN A 53 -11.06 24.39 -44.55
CA ASN A 53 -11.95 23.26 -44.21
C ASN A 53 -13.06 23.01 -45.25
N ASN A 54 -13.26 23.92 -46.21
CA ASN A 54 -14.16 23.69 -47.35
C ASN A 54 -13.57 22.74 -48.40
N PHE A 55 -12.26 22.53 -48.39
CA PHE A 55 -11.59 21.69 -49.38
C PHE A 55 -11.36 20.27 -48.84
N PRO A 56 -11.82 19.22 -49.55
CA PRO A 56 -11.63 17.83 -49.12
C PRO A 56 -10.16 17.46 -48.85
N ALA A 57 -9.24 18.03 -49.64
CA ALA A 57 -7.80 17.82 -49.52
C ALA A 57 -7.21 18.28 -48.16
N PHE A 58 -7.86 19.23 -47.49
CA PHE A 58 -7.48 19.69 -46.15
C PHE A 58 -8.35 19.05 -45.06
N LYS A 59 -9.66 19.01 -45.28
CA LYS A 59 -10.65 18.48 -44.33
C LYS A 59 -10.40 17.01 -43.95
N SER A 60 -10.10 16.15 -44.93
CA SER A 60 -9.94 14.71 -44.68
C SER A 60 -8.69 14.38 -43.84
N PRO A 61 -7.48 14.89 -44.16
CA PRO A 61 -6.30 14.66 -43.31
C PRO A 61 -6.41 15.23 -41.90
N VAL A 62 -7.01 16.42 -41.75
CA VAL A 62 -7.22 17.06 -40.43
C VAL A 62 -8.22 16.27 -39.60
N GLY A 63 -9.34 15.83 -40.18
CA GLY A 63 -10.30 14.97 -39.50
C GLY A 63 -9.69 13.63 -39.08
N ALA A 64 -8.86 13.01 -39.94
CA ALA A 64 -8.14 11.79 -39.58
C ALA A 64 -7.11 12.01 -38.45
N ALA A 65 -6.50 13.19 -38.36
CA ALA A 65 -5.61 13.54 -37.25
C ALA A 65 -6.38 13.76 -35.95
N ALA A 66 -7.54 14.42 -36.01
CA ALA A 66 -8.43 14.62 -34.85
C ALA A 66 -8.92 13.28 -34.30
N ALA A 67 -9.42 12.38 -35.16
CA ALA A 67 -9.87 11.05 -34.75
C ALA A 67 -8.76 10.25 -34.03
N ARG A 68 -7.52 10.29 -34.54
CA ARG A 68 -6.38 9.64 -33.86
C ARG A 68 -6.03 10.26 -32.51
N ALA A 69 -6.22 11.58 -32.37
CA ALA A 69 -6.01 12.26 -31.10
C ALA A 69 -7.07 11.84 -30.08
N GLU A 70 -8.34 11.78 -30.49
CA GLU A 70 -9.45 11.28 -29.66
C GLU A 70 -9.24 9.82 -29.24
N ASP A 71 -8.82 8.94 -30.15
CA ASP A 71 -8.49 7.55 -29.84
C ASP A 71 -7.39 7.46 -28.78
N SER A 72 -6.34 8.29 -28.93
CA SER A 72 -5.22 8.33 -27.99
C SER A 72 -5.65 8.82 -26.60
N LEU A 73 -6.50 9.85 -26.54
CA LEU A 73 -7.06 10.39 -25.30
C LEU A 73 -8.03 9.39 -24.64
N SER A 74 -8.79 8.63 -25.42
CA SER A 74 -9.66 7.56 -24.94
C SER A 74 -8.85 6.42 -24.30
N ILE A 75 -7.77 5.98 -24.95
CA ILE A 75 -6.84 4.99 -24.38
C ILE A 75 -6.23 5.51 -23.07
N LEU A 76 -5.80 6.77 -23.04
CA LEU A 76 -5.26 7.39 -21.82
C LEU A 76 -6.31 7.42 -20.72
N GLY A 77 -7.55 7.83 -21.01
CA GLY A 77 -8.66 7.88 -20.06
C GLY A 77 -9.03 6.50 -19.48
N ALA A 78 -8.78 5.42 -20.22
CA ALA A 78 -8.98 4.04 -19.75
C ALA A 78 -7.76 3.46 -19.02
N ALA A 79 -6.64 4.19 -18.92
CA ALA A 79 -5.42 3.65 -18.35
C ALA A 79 -5.57 3.37 -16.84
N PRO A 80 -5.16 2.18 -16.33
CA PRO A 80 -5.29 1.80 -14.92
C PRO A 80 -4.54 2.70 -13.93
N LEU A 81 -3.61 3.50 -14.43
CA LEU A 81 -2.77 4.43 -13.66
C LEU A 81 -3.54 5.70 -13.24
N LEU A 82 -4.64 6.02 -13.94
CA LEU A 82 -5.46 7.17 -13.66
C LEU A 82 -6.42 6.91 -12.49
N PRO A 83 -6.87 7.95 -11.76
CA PRO A 83 -7.88 7.79 -10.72
C PRO A 83 -9.13 7.09 -11.27
N ARG A 84 -9.54 5.97 -10.64
CA ARG A 84 -10.78 5.20 -10.94
C ARG A 84 -12.09 6.02 -10.93
N GLN A 85 -12.03 7.30 -10.59
CA GLN A 85 -13.19 8.21 -10.49
C GLN A 85 -13.33 9.15 -11.70
N GLN A 86 -12.38 9.13 -12.64
CA GLN A 86 -12.49 9.94 -13.84
C GLN A 86 -13.50 9.28 -14.79
N PRO A 87 -14.49 10.04 -15.32
CA PRO A 87 -15.34 9.53 -16.38
C PRO A 87 -14.49 9.17 -17.61
N PRO A 88 -14.96 8.26 -18.48
CA PRO A 88 -14.28 7.98 -19.74
C PRO A 88 -14.15 9.27 -20.57
N PHE A 89 -13.15 9.32 -21.45
CA PHE A 89 -12.96 10.45 -22.35
C PHE A 89 -14.24 10.72 -23.16
N PRO A 90 -14.78 11.96 -23.16
CA PRO A 90 -15.98 12.32 -23.90
C PRO A 90 -15.67 12.50 -25.40
N GLY A 91 -15.38 11.39 -26.10
CA GLY A 91 -15.08 11.40 -27.53
C GLY A 91 -16.30 11.72 -28.40
N GLY A 92 -16.10 12.45 -29.50
CA GLY A 92 -17.17 12.87 -30.42
C GLY A 92 -18.20 13.86 -29.84
N GLY A 93 -17.98 14.38 -28.63
CA GLY A 93 -18.82 15.38 -27.95
C GLY A 93 -18.38 16.83 -28.21
N ASP A 94 -18.82 17.74 -27.33
CA ASP A 94 -18.38 19.14 -27.37
C ASP A 94 -16.87 19.22 -27.07
N LEU A 95 -16.16 20.10 -27.79
CA LEU A 95 -14.73 20.38 -27.56
C LEU A 95 -14.51 20.92 -26.15
N ASP A 96 -15.49 21.65 -25.61
CA ASP A 96 -15.44 22.19 -24.25
C ASP A 96 -15.48 21.06 -23.20
N ASP A 97 -16.29 20.02 -23.40
CA ASP A 97 -16.34 18.85 -22.50
C ASP A 97 -15.00 18.08 -22.50
N ALA A 98 -14.40 17.90 -23.68
CA ALA A 98 -13.10 17.25 -23.81
C ALA A 98 -11.97 18.06 -23.16
N HIS A 99 -12.03 19.39 -23.27
CA HIS A 99 -11.11 20.30 -22.60
C HIS A 99 -11.25 20.24 -21.08
N ASP A 100 -12.47 20.33 -20.55
CA ASP A 100 -12.73 20.30 -19.11
C ASP A 100 -12.31 18.95 -18.49
N TRP A 101 -12.55 17.84 -19.20
CA TRP A 101 -12.05 16.53 -18.82
C TRP A 101 -10.51 16.52 -18.72
N LEU A 102 -9.82 17.09 -19.70
CA LEU A 102 -8.35 17.14 -19.72
C LEU A 102 -7.78 18.00 -18.58
N VAL A 103 -8.41 19.13 -18.28
CA VAL A 103 -8.04 19.99 -17.15
C VAL A 103 -8.20 19.24 -15.83
N ALA A 104 -9.35 18.59 -15.62
CA ALA A 104 -9.61 17.82 -14.41
C ALA A 104 -8.60 16.68 -14.21
N LEU A 105 -8.24 15.99 -15.31
CA LEU A 105 -7.21 14.96 -15.31
C LEU A 105 -5.84 15.53 -14.91
N ASN A 106 -5.45 16.65 -15.48
CA ASN A 106 -4.18 17.29 -15.19
C ASN A 106 -4.09 17.75 -13.72
N ASP A 107 -5.17 18.33 -13.18
CA ASP A 107 -5.26 18.73 -11.78
C ASP A 107 -5.09 17.54 -10.83
N ASP A 108 -5.77 16.42 -11.11
CA ASP A 108 -5.64 15.19 -10.33
C ASP A 108 -4.21 14.64 -10.35
N LEU A 109 -3.54 14.68 -11.50
CA LEU A 109 -2.14 14.23 -11.64
C LEU A 109 -1.18 15.15 -10.88
N LEU A 110 -1.36 16.47 -10.98
CA LEU A 110 -0.54 17.45 -10.26
C LEU A 110 -0.75 17.37 -8.75
N GLU A 111 -1.98 17.16 -8.28
CA GLU A 111 -2.28 16.97 -6.85
C GLU A 111 -1.55 15.72 -6.30
N ARG A 112 -1.57 14.61 -7.05
CA ARG A 112 -0.85 13.38 -6.69
C ARG A 112 0.66 13.58 -6.65
N PHE A 113 1.20 14.27 -7.65
CA PHE A 113 2.62 14.59 -7.70
C PHE A 113 3.03 15.47 -6.52
N GLY A 114 2.23 16.50 -6.20
CA GLY A 114 2.44 17.36 -5.04
C GLY A 114 2.46 16.57 -3.73
N ALA A 115 1.45 15.72 -3.49
CA ALA A 115 1.40 14.88 -2.30
C ALA A 115 2.61 13.94 -2.17
N SER A 116 3.05 13.34 -3.28
CA SER A 116 4.26 12.51 -3.32
C SER A 116 5.53 13.31 -3.00
N MET A 117 5.63 14.53 -3.53
CA MET A 117 6.76 15.41 -3.26
C MET A 117 6.81 15.91 -1.82
N ASP A 118 5.66 16.17 -1.20
CA ASP A 118 5.56 16.55 0.20
C ASP A 118 5.98 15.38 1.11
N GLU A 119 5.57 14.15 0.79
CA GLU A 119 6.01 12.94 1.50
C GLU A 119 7.52 12.75 1.39
N PHE A 120 8.08 12.87 0.18
CA PHE A 120 9.52 12.78 -0.05
C PHE A 120 10.29 13.85 0.74
N ARG A 121 9.81 15.10 0.73
CA ARG A 121 10.42 16.19 1.48
C ARG A 121 10.38 15.93 2.98
N ALA A 122 9.24 15.47 3.51
CA ALA A 122 9.08 15.18 4.94
C ALA A 122 10.06 14.08 5.39
N VAL A 123 10.27 13.04 4.57
CA VAL A 123 11.28 12.00 4.84
C VAL A 123 12.67 12.60 4.88
N ARG A 124 13.06 13.42 3.89
CA ARG A 124 14.40 14.04 3.86
C ARG A 124 14.65 15.01 5.02
N GLU A 125 13.67 15.82 5.39
CA GLU A 125 13.77 16.72 6.54
C GLU A 125 13.91 15.95 7.85
N GLN A 126 13.30 14.76 7.96
CA GLN A 126 13.47 13.87 9.10
C GLN A 126 14.87 13.23 9.11
N GLU A 127 15.37 12.75 7.97
CA GLU A 127 16.74 12.21 7.83
C GLU A 127 17.82 13.25 8.19
N GLU A 128 17.62 14.51 7.79
CA GLU A 128 18.53 15.62 8.11
C GLU A 128 18.51 15.99 9.59
N LYS A 129 17.36 15.88 10.27
CA LYS A 129 17.24 16.09 11.72
C LYS A 129 17.84 14.95 12.53
N ASP A 130 17.70 13.71 12.07
CA ASP A 130 18.16 12.51 12.80
C ASP A 130 19.64 12.16 12.51
N GLY A 131 20.30 12.86 11.57
CA GLY A 131 21.74 12.74 11.31
C GLY A 131 22.19 11.39 10.72
N ARG A 132 21.25 10.51 10.35
CA ARG A 132 21.51 9.24 9.67
C ARG A 132 21.03 9.33 8.22
N LYS A 133 21.97 9.23 7.27
CA LYS A 133 21.61 8.86 5.90
C LYS A 133 21.11 7.41 5.93
N ALA A 134 19.89 7.15 5.48
CA ALA A 134 19.49 5.80 5.15
C ALA A 134 20.43 5.28 4.05
N VAL A 135 21.26 4.30 4.37
CA VAL A 135 22.02 3.56 3.36
C VAL A 135 20.98 2.74 2.57
N PRO A 136 20.88 2.88 1.23
CA PRO A 136 20.08 1.96 0.45
C PRO A 136 20.82 0.62 0.45
N GLN A 137 20.46 -0.29 1.36
CA GLN A 137 20.95 -1.66 1.30
C GLN A 137 19.90 -2.53 0.62
N GLU A 138 20.24 -2.91 -0.61
CA GLU A 138 19.82 -4.09 -1.37
C GLU A 138 18.60 -4.85 -0.83
N ALA A 139 17.42 -4.57 -1.38
CA ALA A 139 16.31 -5.53 -1.42
C ALA A 139 15.47 -5.26 -2.68
N GLY A 140 15.29 -6.29 -3.50
CA GLY A 140 14.68 -6.21 -4.81
C GLY A 140 13.23 -5.70 -4.83
N ALA A 141 12.97 -4.88 -5.85
CA ALA A 141 11.75 -4.77 -6.64
C ALA A 141 10.39 -4.90 -5.93
N GLU A 142 9.78 -3.76 -5.61
CA GLU A 142 8.66 -3.13 -6.34
C GLU A 142 8.22 -1.91 -5.51
N ASP A 143 8.82 -0.74 -5.76
CA ASP A 143 8.46 0.51 -5.10
C ASP A 143 7.14 1.06 -5.69
N GLY A 144 6.05 0.39 -5.33
CA GLY A 144 4.68 0.74 -5.70
C GLY A 144 4.17 1.86 -4.83
N PHE A 145 4.35 3.10 -5.28
CA PHE A 145 3.80 4.30 -4.67
C PHE A 145 2.26 4.26 -4.68
N GLN A 146 1.62 4.02 -3.52
CA GLN A 146 0.17 4.01 -3.39
C GLN A 146 -0.33 5.23 -2.60
N VAL A 147 -0.77 6.25 -3.33
CA VAL A 147 -1.34 7.49 -2.76
C VAL A 147 -2.79 7.27 -2.32
N VAL A 148 -3.12 7.72 -1.10
CA VAL A 148 -4.47 7.70 -0.52
C VAL A 148 -5.23 8.96 -0.90
N HIS A 149 -6.40 8.83 -1.53
CA HIS A 149 -7.22 9.96 -1.98
C HIS A 149 -7.86 10.70 -0.80
N GLY A 150 -7.49 11.96 -0.59
CA GLY A 150 -8.11 12.85 0.38
C GLY A 150 -8.66 14.13 -0.26
N LYS A 151 -9.78 14.07 -0.98
CA LYS A 151 -10.41 15.31 -1.48
C LYS A 151 -11.25 16.01 -0.41
N LYS A 152 -10.89 17.26 -0.12
CA LYS A 152 -11.67 18.23 0.65
C LYS A 152 -12.71 18.85 -0.31
N LYS A 153 -13.97 18.41 -0.22
CA LYS A 153 -15.05 18.84 -1.11
C LYS A 153 -15.36 20.33 -0.92
N LYS A 154 -15.10 21.15 -1.94
CA LYS A 154 -15.54 22.56 -2.02
C LYS A 154 -17.02 22.57 -2.44
N LYS A 155 -17.88 23.16 -1.60
CA LYS A 155 -19.34 23.19 -1.76
C LYS A 155 -19.70 24.33 -2.73
N ILE A 156 -20.21 23.99 -3.92
CA ILE A 156 -20.97 24.91 -4.77
C ILE A 156 -22.45 24.63 -4.50
N GLY A 157 -23.21 25.70 -4.27
CA GLY A 157 -24.56 25.64 -3.69
C GLY A 157 -25.70 25.54 -4.69
N GLY A 158 -26.89 25.29 -4.12
CA GLY A 158 -28.20 25.60 -4.71
C GLY A 158 -28.96 24.37 -5.22
N GLY A 159 -30.15 24.13 -4.64
CA GLY A 159 -31.15 23.22 -5.21
C GLY A 159 -31.87 22.40 -4.14
N ASP A 160 -33.00 22.91 -3.67
CA ASP A 160 -33.92 22.30 -2.73
C ASP A 160 -34.77 21.24 -3.45
N GLU A 161 -34.89 20.03 -2.90
CA GLU A 161 -36.07 19.19 -3.15
C GLU A 161 -36.27 18.14 -2.04
N VAL A 162 -37.48 18.18 -1.50
CA VAL A 162 -38.05 17.40 -0.41
C VAL A 162 -38.61 16.09 -0.96
N VAL A 163 -38.20 14.91 -0.48
CA VAL A 163 -39.10 13.73 -0.42
C VAL A 163 -38.73 12.75 0.72
N ALA A 164 -39.72 12.61 1.61
CA ALA A 164 -40.22 11.47 2.39
C ALA A 164 -39.29 10.46 3.12
N LYS A 165 -39.65 10.33 4.39
CA LYS A 165 -39.32 9.37 5.45
C LYS A 165 -39.97 7.99 5.20
N VAL A 166 -39.22 6.91 5.43
CA VAL A 166 -39.78 5.60 5.83
C VAL A 166 -38.89 4.99 6.91
N GLU A 167 -39.50 4.65 8.06
CA GLU A 167 -38.89 3.96 9.20
C GLU A 167 -39.24 2.45 9.18
N ALA A 168 -38.29 1.61 9.64
CA ALA A 168 -38.50 0.38 10.44
C ALA A 168 -37.11 -0.15 10.90
N PHE A 169 -36.73 -0.05 12.18
CA PHE A 169 -36.77 -1.08 13.26
C PHE A 169 -36.09 -2.42 12.92
N GLY A 170 -35.17 -3.04 13.68
CA GLY A 170 -34.48 -2.82 14.98
C GLY A 170 -33.28 -3.81 15.00
N GLY A 171 -32.42 -3.98 16.01
CA GLY A 171 -32.18 -3.45 17.34
C GLY A 171 -30.99 -4.24 17.93
N SER A 172 -30.15 -3.63 18.78
CA SER A 172 -29.43 -4.31 19.87
C SER A 172 -28.43 -3.37 20.58
N SER A 173 -28.54 -3.36 21.92
CA SER A 173 -27.52 -3.06 22.93
C SER A 173 -26.96 -1.63 23.05
N SER A 174 -27.47 -0.94 24.07
CA SER A 174 -27.12 0.42 24.49
C SER A 174 -26.03 0.38 25.58
N VAL A 175 -24.93 1.12 25.39
CA VAL A 175 -24.06 1.57 26.48
C VAL A 175 -24.34 3.06 26.69
N LYS A 176 -24.89 3.42 27.85
CA LYS A 176 -25.24 4.80 28.23
C LYS A 176 -23.97 5.56 28.66
N MET A 177 -23.61 6.62 27.94
CA MET A 177 -22.61 7.61 28.35
C MET A 177 -23.29 8.77 29.09
N ALA A 178 -22.68 9.19 30.20
CA ALA A 178 -23.16 10.24 31.07
C ALA A 178 -23.31 11.59 30.33
N THR A 179 -24.49 12.19 30.44
CA THR A 179 -24.79 13.55 30.02
C THR A 179 -24.09 14.54 30.94
N LYS A 180 -23.20 15.35 30.38
CA LYS A 180 -22.82 16.65 30.96
C LYS A 180 -23.34 17.73 30.03
N ASP A 181 -24.21 18.56 30.57
CA ASP A 181 -25.05 19.52 29.85
C ASP A 181 -24.30 20.72 29.25
N ASN A 182 -24.84 21.13 28.10
CA ASN A 182 -24.93 22.49 27.52
C ASN A 182 -23.66 23.34 27.33
N SER A 183 -23.25 23.49 26.06
CA SER A 183 -23.69 24.61 25.21
C SER A 183 -22.83 24.71 23.93
N ALA A 184 -23.22 24.03 22.85
CA ALA A 184 -22.69 24.31 21.52
C ALA A 184 -23.69 23.90 20.43
N THR A 185 -23.93 24.84 19.53
CA THR A 185 -24.77 24.88 18.32
C THR A 185 -24.98 23.54 17.60
N PRO A 186 -26.21 23.17 17.21
CA PRO A 186 -26.49 21.92 16.49
C PRO A 186 -26.06 22.05 15.02
N GLY A 187 -25.06 21.29 14.58
CA GLY A 187 -24.75 21.26 13.13
C GLY A 187 -23.44 20.61 12.68
N THR A 188 -22.48 20.34 13.55
CA THR A 188 -21.27 19.59 13.17
C THR A 188 -20.91 18.62 14.27
N LYS A 189 -21.26 17.34 14.10
CA LYS A 189 -20.58 16.27 14.85
C LYS A 189 -19.10 16.39 14.46
N ALA A 190 -18.25 16.82 15.39
CA ALA A 190 -16.80 16.79 15.19
C ALA A 190 -16.45 15.37 14.77
N LYS A 191 -15.97 15.19 13.52
CA LYS A 191 -15.41 13.93 13.08
C LYS A 191 -14.15 13.74 13.91
N VAL A 192 -14.26 13.08 15.06
CA VAL A 192 -13.09 12.61 15.80
C VAL A 192 -12.31 11.77 14.81
N PRO A 193 -11.09 12.17 14.41
CA PRO A 193 -10.28 11.37 13.51
C PRO A 193 -10.06 10.01 14.16
N PHE A 194 -10.45 8.93 13.46
CA PHE A 194 -10.24 7.55 13.93
C PHE A 194 -8.75 7.19 14.04
N HIS A 195 -7.86 8.04 13.55
CA HIS A 195 -6.43 7.96 13.75
C HIS A 195 -5.87 9.36 14.01
N ILE A 196 -4.84 9.43 14.83
CA ILE A 196 -4.09 10.66 15.07
C ILE A 196 -3.11 10.81 13.89
N PRO A 197 -3.24 11.83 13.02
CA PRO A 197 -2.41 11.95 11.82
C PRO A 197 -0.91 12.12 12.11
N THR A 198 -0.56 12.60 13.31
CA THR A 198 0.83 12.77 13.75
C THR A 198 1.49 11.46 14.15
N ILE A 199 0.75 10.36 14.30
CA ILE A 199 1.34 9.05 14.61
C ILE A 199 1.87 8.44 13.31
N PRO A 200 3.20 8.23 13.22
CA PRO A 200 3.80 7.70 12.01
C PRO A 200 3.29 6.28 11.72
N ARG A 201 3.29 5.90 10.44
CA ARG A 201 2.92 4.56 10.03
C ARG A 201 4.04 3.58 10.39
N PRO A 202 3.77 2.46 11.06
CA PRO A 202 4.79 1.44 11.30
C PRO A 202 5.46 0.95 10.02
N GLN A 203 4.73 0.93 8.90
CA GLN A 203 5.30 0.59 7.59
C GLN A 203 6.44 1.52 7.17
N GLY A 204 6.30 2.82 7.43
CA GLY A 204 7.35 3.80 7.15
C GLY A 204 8.48 3.73 8.16
N VAL A 205 8.16 3.63 9.45
CA VAL A 205 9.15 3.60 10.56
C VAL A 205 10.08 2.38 10.45
N TYR A 206 9.52 1.20 10.17
CA TYR A 206 10.27 -0.06 10.13
C TYR A 206 10.55 -0.54 8.70
N HIS A 207 10.33 0.31 7.70
CA HIS A 207 10.52 0.00 6.28
C HIS A 207 9.88 -1.33 5.87
N ILE A 208 8.62 -1.52 6.26
CA ILE A 208 7.82 -2.71 5.93
C ILE A 208 7.23 -2.50 4.54
N VAL A 209 7.88 -3.08 3.53
CA VAL A 209 7.40 -3.09 2.14
C VAL A 209 6.39 -4.23 1.98
N VAL A 210 5.24 -3.93 1.38
CA VAL A 210 4.14 -4.88 1.15
C VAL A 210 3.67 -4.73 -0.29
N ASP A 211 3.74 -5.81 -1.07
CA ASP A 211 3.16 -5.85 -2.41
C ASP A 211 1.64 -6.03 -2.31
N ASN A 212 0.88 -4.96 -2.58
CA ASN A 212 -0.59 -4.97 -2.61
C ASN A 212 -1.17 -5.20 -4.02
N SER A 213 -0.34 -5.62 -4.98
CA SER A 213 -0.83 -6.00 -6.30
C SER A 213 -1.76 -7.22 -6.21
N ASN A 214 -2.67 -7.35 -7.18
CA ASN A 214 -3.63 -8.44 -7.21
C ASN A 214 -2.98 -9.73 -7.78
N LYS A 215 -1.84 -10.13 -7.22
CA LYS A 215 -1.12 -11.37 -7.53
C LYS A 215 -1.34 -12.37 -6.38
N PRO A 216 -1.35 -13.69 -6.64
CA PRO A 216 -1.33 -14.69 -5.57
C PRO A 216 -0.14 -14.47 -4.64
N PHE A 217 -0.33 -14.76 -3.35
CA PHE A 217 0.73 -14.64 -2.36
C PHE A 217 1.89 -15.59 -2.68
N GLU A 218 3.11 -15.05 -2.76
CA GLU A 218 4.34 -15.83 -2.93
C GLU A 218 5.23 -15.67 -1.70
N HIS A 219 5.56 -16.79 -1.06
CA HIS A 219 6.47 -16.80 0.08
C HIS A 219 7.85 -17.33 -0.32
N VAL A 220 8.89 -16.53 -0.11
CA VAL A 220 10.28 -16.81 -0.55
C VAL A 220 10.82 -18.16 -0.05
N LEU A 221 10.37 -18.60 1.12
CA LEU A 221 10.88 -19.81 1.79
C LEU A 221 9.98 -21.04 1.63
N LEU A 222 8.85 -20.93 0.91
CA LEU A 222 7.98 -22.08 0.66
C LEU A 222 8.44 -22.82 -0.59
N GLU A 223 8.34 -24.14 -0.53
CA GLU A 223 8.60 -24.99 -1.68
C GLU A 223 7.54 -24.77 -2.76
N ARG A 224 7.94 -24.93 -4.03
CA ARG A 224 7.00 -24.91 -5.17
C ARG A 224 6.65 -26.34 -5.57
N SER A 225 5.46 -26.50 -6.15
CA SER A 225 5.05 -27.76 -6.78
C SER A 225 5.99 -28.18 -7.90
N GLU A 226 5.99 -29.46 -8.25
CA GLU A 226 6.87 -30.03 -9.28
C GLU A 226 6.70 -29.35 -10.65
N ASP A 227 5.49 -28.90 -10.96
CA ASP A 227 5.13 -28.13 -12.16
C ASP A 227 5.43 -26.62 -12.03
N GLY A 228 5.90 -26.16 -10.86
CA GLY A 228 6.19 -24.76 -10.56
C GLY A 228 4.96 -23.86 -10.40
N SER A 229 3.75 -24.40 -10.52
CA SER A 229 2.51 -23.61 -10.65
C SER A 229 2.06 -22.93 -9.35
N ARG A 230 2.39 -23.50 -8.18
CA ARG A 230 1.99 -22.95 -6.88
C ARG A 230 3.03 -23.17 -5.78
N THR A 231 2.95 -22.37 -4.73
CA THR A 231 3.64 -22.66 -3.46
C THR A 231 2.89 -23.75 -2.68
N ILE A 232 3.62 -24.67 -2.08
CA ILE A 232 3.10 -25.75 -1.24
C ILE A 232 3.16 -25.30 0.23
N HIS A 233 2.04 -25.39 0.92
CA HIS A 233 2.00 -25.13 2.36
C HIS A 233 2.75 -26.25 3.11
N PRO A 234 3.62 -25.95 4.10
CA PRO A 234 4.43 -26.99 4.77
C PRO A 234 3.61 -28.10 5.43
N LEU A 235 2.40 -27.76 5.90
CA LEU A 235 1.49 -28.73 6.50
C LEU A 235 0.85 -29.70 5.49
N GLU A 236 0.88 -29.43 4.17
CA GLU A 236 0.42 -30.38 3.15
C GLU A 236 1.25 -31.68 3.15
N LYS A 237 2.49 -31.62 3.65
CA LYS A 237 3.39 -32.78 3.75
C LYS A 237 3.20 -33.59 5.01
N LEU A 238 2.49 -33.06 6.00
CA LEU A 238 2.32 -33.72 7.28
C LEU A 238 1.07 -34.62 7.22
N PRO A 239 1.15 -35.86 7.73
CA PRO A 239 -0.02 -36.72 7.84
C PRO A 239 -1.05 -36.09 8.80
N MET A 240 -2.33 -36.29 8.52
CA MET A 240 -3.44 -35.70 9.29
C MET A 240 -3.38 -36.02 10.78
N GLU A 241 -2.83 -37.18 11.14
CA GLU A 241 -2.65 -37.65 12.51
C GLU A 241 -1.65 -36.79 13.30
N GLN A 242 -0.70 -36.12 12.64
CA GLN A 242 0.22 -35.17 13.27
C GLN A 242 -0.38 -33.77 13.39
N LEU A 243 -1.38 -33.44 12.58
CA LEU A 243 -2.05 -32.14 12.60
C LEU A 243 -3.14 -32.07 13.66
N ILE A 244 -3.76 -33.21 13.98
CA ILE A 244 -4.82 -33.31 14.97
C ILE A 244 -4.27 -34.04 16.19
N ASP A 245 -3.91 -33.29 17.23
CA ASP A 245 -3.58 -33.86 18.54
C ASP A 245 -4.86 -34.41 19.20
N ARG A 246 -5.16 -35.68 18.91
CA ARG A 246 -6.28 -36.42 19.53
C ARG A 246 -5.91 -37.02 20.87
N SER A 247 -4.63 -36.99 21.24
CA SER A 247 -4.09 -37.58 22.46
C SER A 247 -3.77 -36.51 23.48
N ILE A 248 -4.81 -35.82 23.97
CA ILE A 248 -4.67 -35.04 25.21
C ILE A 248 -4.68 -36.07 26.33
N PRO A 249 -3.55 -36.34 27.02
CA PRO A 249 -3.58 -37.19 28.18
C PRO A 249 -4.50 -36.54 29.20
N ASN A 250 -5.41 -37.32 29.79
CA ASN A 250 -6.18 -36.84 30.94
C ASN A 250 -5.20 -36.45 32.04
N SER A 251 -4.95 -35.16 32.16
CA SER A 251 -4.10 -34.53 33.16
C SER A 251 -4.93 -33.48 33.87
N GLU A 252 -4.65 -33.28 35.15
CA GLU A 252 -5.34 -32.25 35.90
C GLU A 252 -4.96 -30.87 35.36
N PRO A 253 -5.93 -29.99 35.07
CA PRO A 253 -5.64 -28.63 34.61
C PRO A 253 -4.77 -27.89 35.62
N VAL A 254 -3.56 -27.52 35.20
CA VAL A 254 -2.68 -26.65 35.98
C VAL A 254 -3.15 -25.21 35.85
N LYS A 255 -3.54 -24.59 36.97
CA LYS A 255 -3.93 -23.19 37.00
C LYS A 255 -2.73 -22.28 36.69
N PRO A 256 -2.94 -21.17 35.95
CA PRO A 256 -1.90 -20.19 35.76
C PRO A 256 -1.52 -19.55 37.10
N PRO A 257 -0.25 -19.11 37.27
CA PRO A 257 0.15 -18.26 38.39
C PRO A 257 -0.63 -16.94 38.41
N ALA A 258 -0.64 -16.27 39.56
CA ALA A 258 -1.22 -14.94 39.67
C ALA A 258 -0.38 -13.94 38.87
N LEU A 259 -1.01 -12.91 38.29
CA LEU A 259 -0.32 -11.94 37.42
C LEU A 259 0.89 -11.27 38.10
N ASP A 260 0.77 -10.94 39.39
CA ASP A 260 1.84 -10.29 40.16
C ASP A 260 3.05 -11.22 40.38
N ASP A 261 2.84 -12.54 40.33
CA ASP A 261 3.86 -13.57 40.52
C ASP A 261 4.45 -14.07 39.19
N THR A 262 3.87 -13.68 38.05
CA THR A 262 4.31 -14.13 36.73
C THR A 262 5.35 -13.18 36.14
N PRO A 263 6.60 -13.64 35.88
CA PRO A 263 7.59 -12.86 35.16
C PRO A 263 7.07 -12.45 33.78
N PHE A 264 7.25 -11.17 33.47
CA PHE A 264 6.87 -10.58 32.20
C PHE A 264 8.09 -10.03 31.46
N THR A 265 8.21 -10.31 30.16
CA THR A 265 9.24 -9.72 29.31
C THR A 265 8.64 -9.10 28.05
N PHE A 266 8.91 -7.82 27.83
CA PHE A 266 8.66 -7.17 26.54
C PHE A 266 9.85 -7.42 25.60
N VAL A 267 9.59 -7.97 24.42
CA VAL A 267 10.59 -8.44 23.46
C VAL A 267 10.55 -7.51 22.24
N ASP A 268 11.52 -6.61 22.17
CA ASP A 268 11.59 -5.57 21.12
C ASP A 268 12.98 -5.40 20.50
N ASP A 269 13.93 -6.27 20.86
CA ASP A 269 15.27 -6.34 20.28
C ASP A 269 15.71 -7.78 20.02
N LEU A 270 16.81 -7.95 19.28
CA LEU A 270 17.33 -9.27 18.91
C LEU A 270 17.76 -10.10 20.12
N LYS A 271 18.34 -9.48 21.15
CA LYS A 271 18.85 -10.19 22.32
C LYS A 271 17.72 -10.79 23.14
N THR A 272 16.65 -10.02 23.36
CA THR A 272 15.44 -10.47 24.04
C THR A 272 14.69 -11.52 23.21
N LEU A 273 14.71 -11.42 21.88
CA LEU A 273 14.15 -12.42 20.98
C LEU A 273 14.92 -13.74 21.02
N GLU A 274 16.26 -13.71 21.07
CA GLU A 274 17.10 -14.89 21.25
C GLU A 274 16.82 -15.58 22.60
N VAL A 275 16.67 -14.80 23.67
CA VAL A 275 16.30 -15.33 25.00
C VAL A 275 14.92 -16.01 24.96
N LEU A 276 13.93 -15.37 24.34
CA LEU A 276 12.61 -15.97 24.12
C LEU A 276 12.73 -17.29 23.36
N ALA A 277 13.47 -17.31 22.24
CA ALA A 277 13.65 -18.51 21.43
C ALA A 277 14.29 -19.66 22.24
N MET A 278 15.31 -19.38 23.07
CA MET A 278 15.91 -20.38 23.95
C MET A 278 14.91 -20.95 24.96
N LYS A 279 14.06 -20.10 25.56
CA LYS A 279 13.05 -20.53 26.53
C LYS A 279 11.99 -21.41 25.88
N LEU A 280 11.48 -21.03 24.72
CA LEU A 280 10.51 -21.84 23.97
C LEU A 280 11.13 -23.15 23.44
N LYS A 281 12.43 -23.16 23.16
CA LYS A 281 13.15 -24.40 22.81
C LYS A 281 13.17 -25.41 23.96
N SER A 282 13.18 -24.97 25.21
CA SER A 282 13.08 -25.83 26.39
C SER A 282 11.64 -26.17 26.80
N ALA A 283 10.66 -25.38 26.37
CA ALA A 283 9.25 -25.62 26.66
C ALA A 283 8.65 -26.78 25.84
N THR A 284 7.83 -27.61 26.46
CA THR A 284 7.04 -28.66 25.77
C THR A 284 5.73 -28.11 25.21
N GLU A 285 5.19 -27.06 25.83
CA GLU A 285 3.98 -26.37 25.38
C GLU A 285 4.04 -24.88 25.73
N PHE A 286 3.39 -24.06 24.90
CA PHE A 286 3.24 -22.63 25.12
C PHE A 286 1.99 -22.12 24.39
N ALA A 287 1.34 -21.11 24.97
CA ALA A 287 0.19 -20.45 24.36
C ALA A 287 0.66 -19.28 23.49
N VAL A 288 -0.04 -19.04 22.37
CA VAL A 288 0.28 -17.94 21.45
C VAL A 288 -0.98 -17.18 21.06
N ASP A 289 -0.93 -15.86 21.11
CA ASP A 289 -1.97 -14.98 20.58
C ASP A 289 -1.36 -13.86 19.75
N LEU A 290 -2.17 -13.23 18.88
CA LEU A 290 -1.74 -12.19 17.96
C LEU A 290 -2.70 -11.00 17.94
N GLU A 291 -2.14 -9.80 17.99
CA GLU A 291 -2.90 -8.57 17.70
C GLU A 291 -2.73 -8.15 16.25
N HIS A 292 -3.82 -7.74 15.61
CA HIS A 292 -3.83 -7.43 14.19
C HIS A 292 -4.50 -6.08 13.89
N ASN A 293 -3.88 -5.27 13.03
CA ASN A 293 -4.46 -4.01 12.55
C ASN A 293 -4.64 -4.03 11.03
N HIS A 294 -5.87 -3.79 10.57
CA HIS A 294 -6.23 -3.68 9.15
C HIS A 294 -6.75 -2.29 8.77
N TYR A 295 -6.82 -1.34 9.70
CA TYR A 295 -7.38 -0.02 9.41
C TYR A 295 -6.47 0.86 8.54
N ARG A 296 -5.15 0.80 8.76
CA ARG A 296 -4.12 1.57 8.01
C ARG A 296 -3.18 0.67 7.20
N SER A 297 -3.65 -0.51 6.82
CA SER A 297 -2.93 -1.49 6.00
C SER A 297 -3.92 -2.28 5.15
N PHE A 298 -3.69 -2.38 3.84
CA PHE A 298 -4.61 -3.07 2.93
C PHE A 298 -4.72 -4.57 3.24
N GLN A 299 -3.58 -5.25 3.36
CA GLN A 299 -3.52 -6.67 3.75
C GLN A 299 -3.57 -6.90 5.26
N GLY A 300 -3.58 -5.82 6.05
CA GLY A 300 -3.40 -5.91 7.50
C GLY A 300 -1.95 -6.11 7.93
N LEU A 301 -1.70 -6.01 9.23
CA LEU A 301 -0.40 -6.25 9.87
C LEU A 301 -0.62 -6.82 11.27
N THR A 302 0.08 -7.92 11.56
CA THR A 302 0.31 -8.35 12.94
C THR A 302 1.13 -7.29 13.65
N CYS A 303 0.65 -6.83 14.81
CA CYS A 303 1.23 -5.73 15.57
C CYS A 303 1.95 -6.24 16.83
N LEU A 304 1.32 -7.16 17.55
CA LEU A 304 1.89 -7.81 18.73
C LEU A 304 1.71 -9.32 18.63
N MET A 305 2.59 -10.04 19.30
CA MET A 305 2.46 -11.46 19.54
C MET A 305 2.66 -11.71 21.03
N GLN A 306 1.71 -12.38 21.64
CA GLN A 306 1.74 -12.74 23.05
C GLN A 306 2.10 -14.22 23.15
N ILE A 307 3.07 -14.54 24.01
CA ILE A 307 3.46 -15.93 24.25
C ILE A 307 3.50 -16.18 25.74
N SER A 308 2.85 -17.24 26.19
CA SER A 308 2.89 -17.67 27.59
C SER A 308 3.45 -19.09 27.67
N THR A 309 4.44 -19.26 28.54
CA THR A 309 4.89 -20.58 28.98
C THR A 309 4.16 -20.96 30.27
N ARG A 310 4.49 -22.10 30.88
CA ARG A 310 3.94 -22.45 32.20
C ARG A 310 4.39 -21.52 33.33
N THR A 311 5.45 -20.74 33.12
CA THR A 311 6.13 -20.00 34.20
C THR A 311 6.30 -18.51 33.93
N GLU A 312 6.06 -18.02 32.71
CA GLU A 312 6.32 -16.63 32.34
C GLU A 312 5.64 -16.22 31.04
N ASP A 313 5.45 -14.91 30.90
CA ASP A 313 4.73 -14.26 29.80
C ASP A 313 5.63 -13.32 28.99
N PHE A 314 5.36 -13.26 27.69
CA PHE A 314 6.06 -12.44 26.72
C PHE A 314 5.09 -11.64 25.88
N ILE A 315 5.43 -10.37 25.63
CA ILE A 315 4.81 -9.57 24.58
C ILE A 315 5.91 -9.19 23.59
N VAL A 316 5.73 -9.56 22.33
CA VAL A 316 6.70 -9.38 21.26
C VAL A 316 6.24 -8.25 20.34
N ASP A 317 7.11 -7.27 20.12
CA ASP A 317 6.90 -6.22 19.10
C ASP A 317 7.17 -6.80 17.71
N THR A 318 6.10 -7.24 17.05
CA THR A 318 6.19 -7.86 15.72
C THR A 318 6.41 -6.87 14.59
N LEU A 319 6.24 -5.56 14.84
CA LEU A 319 6.50 -4.51 13.86
C LEU A 319 8.00 -4.24 13.80
N LYS A 320 8.63 -4.04 14.97
CA LYS A 320 10.07 -3.78 15.09
C LYS A 320 10.91 -5.02 14.74
N LEU A 321 10.48 -6.20 15.16
CA LEU A 321 11.20 -7.46 14.95
C LEU A 321 10.79 -8.21 13.68
N ARG A 322 9.94 -7.62 12.82
CA ARG A 322 9.30 -8.30 11.67
C ARG A 322 10.26 -9.16 10.83
N LYS A 323 11.45 -8.64 10.53
CA LYS A 323 12.47 -9.31 9.69
C LYS A 323 13.19 -10.46 10.40
N HIS A 324 13.11 -10.53 11.73
CA HIS A 324 13.88 -11.45 12.56
C HIS A 324 13.04 -12.59 13.17
N LEU A 325 11.73 -12.39 13.35
CA LEU A 325 10.84 -13.40 13.94
C LEU A 325 10.95 -14.75 13.23
N GLY A 326 10.92 -14.72 11.90
CA GLY A 326 10.99 -15.91 11.07
C GLY A 326 12.31 -16.67 11.22
N ASP A 327 13.42 -16.01 11.56
CA ASP A 327 14.73 -16.68 11.68
C ASP A 327 14.90 -17.35 13.05
N HIS A 328 14.28 -16.79 14.08
CA HIS A 328 14.45 -17.25 15.46
C HIS A 328 13.35 -18.22 15.92
N LEU A 329 12.11 -18.00 15.46
CA LEU A 329 10.94 -18.73 15.97
C LEU A 329 10.50 -19.87 15.04
N ARG A 330 10.86 -19.86 13.76
CA ARG A 330 10.36 -20.82 12.76
C ARG A 330 10.57 -22.27 13.13
N GLU A 331 11.78 -22.65 13.54
CA GLU A 331 12.07 -24.05 13.88
C GLU A 331 11.30 -24.50 15.13
N ILE A 332 11.07 -23.59 16.07
CA ILE A 332 10.29 -23.86 17.30
C ILE A 332 8.81 -24.04 16.95
N PHE A 333 8.25 -23.20 16.08
CA PHE A 333 6.85 -23.31 15.65
C PHE A 333 6.62 -24.50 14.72
N ARG A 334 7.63 -24.90 13.94
CA ARG A 334 7.59 -26.08 13.07
C ARG A 334 7.71 -27.40 13.86
N ASP A 335 8.34 -27.38 15.02
CA ASP A 335 8.54 -28.58 15.85
C ASP A 335 7.20 -29.19 16.29
N ALA A 336 6.89 -30.38 15.78
CA ALA A 336 5.65 -31.11 16.07
C ALA A 336 5.61 -31.68 17.50
N THR A 337 6.76 -31.79 18.18
CA THR A 337 6.82 -32.25 19.58
C THR A 337 6.43 -31.16 20.57
N LYS A 338 6.38 -29.90 20.11
CA LYS A 338 5.94 -28.75 20.90
C LYS A 338 4.48 -28.46 20.62
N ARG A 339 3.68 -28.38 21.68
CA ARG A 339 2.28 -27.96 21.59
C ARG A 339 2.19 -26.43 21.58
N LYS A 340 1.61 -25.88 20.53
CA LYS A 340 1.30 -24.45 20.40
C LYS A 340 -0.20 -24.32 20.63
N VAL A 341 -0.58 -23.73 21.77
CA VAL A 341 -1.98 -23.59 22.21
C VAL A 341 -2.56 -22.28 21.70
#